data_AF-A0A7V5YXM4-F1
#
_entry.id   AF-A0A7V5YXM4-F1
#
_cell.length_a   1.000
_cell.length_b   1.000
_cell.length_c   1.000
_cell.angle_alpha   90.00
_cell.angle_beta   90.00
_cell.angle_gamma   90.00
#
_symmetry.space_group_name_H-M   'P 1'
#
loop_
_entity.id
_entity.type
_entity.pdbx_description
1 polymer ?
#
loop_
_entity_poly.entity_id
_entity_poly.type
_entity_poly.pdbx_seq_one_letter_code
_entity_poly.pdbx_strand_id
1 'polypeptide(L)'
;MIRTVILDWGDTVMRNLPYAGPMAHWPRVEAVAGVEGALAALHGRRRLVLATNAADSGEALVRQALARAGLERYFDAVLTARELGLRKPDPAFFQAVLQATGAVPSEAAMVGDDYAADVAGPKALGLRAVWFNPQAQPCPQAAALHDAEVRAMADLPAALDRPFLPDTAECFELLSAQEAPAALLAHVRAVAATAYRLAEGLRSRGVAVDPLLAHRGGLLHDLDKVTARRLGRTHGELGAELLRNAGRLELAAIVERHLMFTILDPGRGPATWEQKLVFYADKIVEGERTVSLDERLAALSRRYPENAGRMRACLPAMRALEAEICAALGTSPEELRGFLGSEP
;
A
#
# COMPACT_ATOMS: atom_id res chain seq x y z
N MET A 1 -0.44 6.82 16.58
CA MET A 1 0.97 7.24 16.41
C MET A 1 1.83 6.02 16.68
N ILE A 2 2.86 5.76 15.88
CA ILE A 2 3.74 4.60 16.09
C ILE A 2 4.67 4.85 17.28
N ARG A 3 4.61 3.97 18.27
CA ARG A 3 5.44 3.98 19.48
C ARG A 3 6.58 2.98 19.42
N THR A 4 6.38 1.86 18.71
CA THR A 4 7.38 0.80 18.56
C THR A 4 7.69 0.56 17.09
N VAL A 5 8.97 0.57 16.73
CA VAL A 5 9.44 0.20 15.39
C VAL A 5 10.20 -1.10 15.51
N ILE A 6 9.72 -2.11 14.80
CA ILE A 6 10.33 -3.44 14.73
C ILE A 6 11.03 -3.52 13.37
N LEU A 7 12.33 -3.73 13.36
CA LEU A 7 13.13 -3.78 12.13
C LEU A 7 13.60 -5.22 11.88
N ASP A 8 13.50 -5.67 10.63
CA ASP A 8 14.28 -6.82 10.19
C ASP A 8 15.79 -6.51 10.24
N TRP A 9 16.60 -7.55 10.18
CA TRP A 9 18.04 -7.46 10.25
C TRP A 9 18.73 -7.46 8.89
N GLY A 10 18.57 -8.52 8.11
CA GLY A 10 19.38 -8.78 6.92
C GLY A 10 18.81 -8.00 5.73
N ASP A 11 19.66 -7.29 5.00
CA ASP A 11 19.28 -6.36 3.92
C ASP A 11 18.31 -5.23 4.31
N THR A 12 17.90 -5.15 5.58
CA THR A 12 17.17 -4.03 6.17
C THR A 12 18.04 -3.15 7.07
N VAL A 13 18.70 -3.72 8.10
CA VAL A 13 19.60 -2.98 9.00
C VAL A 13 21.06 -3.22 8.63
N MET A 14 21.43 -4.47 8.35
CA MET A 14 22.77 -4.91 7.97
C MET A 14 22.71 -5.53 6.59
N ARG A 15 23.68 -5.25 5.73
CA ARG A 15 23.75 -5.86 4.39
C ARG A 15 24.12 -7.34 4.50
N ASN A 16 23.42 -8.20 3.78
CA ASN A 16 23.84 -9.58 3.61
C ASN A 16 25.01 -9.63 2.62
N LEU A 17 26.20 -9.94 3.14
CA LEU A 17 27.41 -10.16 2.35
C LEU A 17 27.59 -11.67 2.10
N PRO A 18 28.34 -12.08 1.05
CA PRO A 18 28.48 -13.49 0.68
C PRO A 18 29.46 -14.24 1.62
N TYR A 19 29.22 -14.17 2.92
CA TYR A 19 29.96 -14.88 3.96
C TYR A 19 29.06 -15.90 4.64
N ALA A 20 29.64 -17.03 5.03
CA ALA A 20 28.91 -18.09 5.73
C ALA A 20 28.91 -17.87 7.26
N GLY A 21 27.89 -18.40 7.92
CA GLY A 21 27.77 -18.40 9.38
C GLY A 21 27.38 -17.03 9.96
N PRO A 22 27.50 -16.86 11.30
CA PRO A 22 27.07 -15.65 11.99
C PRO A 22 27.79 -14.38 11.52
N MET A 23 27.05 -13.30 11.25
CA MET A 23 27.63 -12.01 10.85
C MET A 23 28.66 -11.47 11.85
N ALA A 24 28.50 -11.82 13.13
CA ALA A 24 29.45 -11.48 14.20
C ALA A 24 30.89 -11.92 13.87
N HIS A 25 31.04 -13.01 13.12
CA HIS A 25 32.33 -13.61 12.76
C HIS A 25 32.79 -13.27 11.34
N TRP A 26 31.98 -12.55 10.56
CA TRP A 26 32.35 -12.19 9.19
C TRP A 26 33.59 -11.29 9.18
N PRO A 27 34.48 -11.40 8.18
CA PRO A 27 35.65 -10.52 8.06
C PRO A 27 35.26 -9.05 8.01
N ARG A 28 34.12 -8.76 7.36
CA ARG A 28 33.53 -7.43 7.22
C ARG A 28 32.04 -7.50 7.50
N VAL A 29 31.54 -6.47 8.18
CA VAL A 29 30.11 -6.20 8.34
C VAL A 29 29.84 -4.81 7.76
N GLU A 30 28.63 -4.60 7.25
CA GLU A 30 28.24 -3.32 6.65
C GLU A 30 26.78 -3.03 6.99
N ALA A 31 26.53 -1.82 7.47
CA ALA A 31 25.18 -1.31 7.70
C ALA A 31 24.51 -0.94 6.36
N VAL A 32 23.19 -1.07 6.28
CA VAL A 32 22.42 -0.54 5.14
C VAL A 32 22.58 0.98 5.07
N ALA A 33 22.76 1.52 3.86
CA ALA A 33 22.99 2.94 3.66
C ALA A 33 21.86 3.80 4.29
N GLY A 34 22.24 4.78 5.10
CA GLY A 34 21.31 5.69 5.78
C GLY A 34 20.65 5.13 7.04
N VAL A 35 20.83 3.85 7.38
CA VAL A 35 20.17 3.24 8.56
C VAL A 35 20.61 3.88 9.86
N GLU A 36 21.90 4.21 10.03
CA GLU A 36 22.37 4.83 11.27
C GLU A 36 21.69 6.18 11.52
N GLY A 37 21.57 7.01 10.48
CA GLY A 37 20.88 8.30 10.57
C GLY A 37 19.39 8.13 10.89
N ALA A 38 18.74 7.14 10.28
CA ALA A 38 17.34 6.81 10.57
C ALA A 38 17.15 6.34 12.01
N LEU A 39 17.98 5.40 12.48
CA LEU A 39 17.96 4.91 13.87
C LEU A 39 18.21 6.05 14.86
N ALA A 40 19.20 6.90 14.60
CA ALA A 40 19.50 8.04 15.45
C ALA A 40 18.32 9.04 15.54
N ALA A 41 17.61 9.28 14.43
CA ALA A 41 16.45 10.17 14.40
C ALA A 41 15.22 9.60 15.13
N LEU A 42 15.15 8.28 15.27
CA LEU A 42 14.03 7.57 15.91
C LEU A 42 14.30 7.21 17.38
N HIS A 43 15.56 6.96 17.72
CA HIS A 43 15.99 6.55 19.05
C HIS A 43 15.64 7.63 20.08
N GLY A 44 15.18 7.21 21.26
CA GLY A 44 14.68 8.11 22.31
C GLY A 44 13.29 8.72 22.06
N ARG A 45 12.77 8.69 20.83
CA ARG A 45 11.38 9.07 20.49
C ARG A 45 10.44 7.88 20.39
N ARG A 46 10.98 6.72 20.00
CA ARG A 46 10.25 5.46 19.80
C ARG A 46 11.09 4.31 20.33
N ARG A 47 10.43 3.23 20.72
CA ARG A 47 11.10 1.97 21.06
C ARG A 47 11.57 1.29 19.77
N LEU A 48 12.85 0.95 19.67
CA LEU A 48 13.45 0.29 18.51
C LEU A 48 13.78 -1.15 18.86
N VAL A 49 13.21 -2.07 18.10
CA VAL A 49 13.34 -3.52 18.30
C VAL A 49 13.87 -4.12 17.01
N LEU A 50 14.87 -4.99 17.11
CA LEU A 50 15.29 -5.81 15.97
C LEU A 50 14.66 -7.20 16.11
N ALA A 51 13.98 -7.67 15.06
CA ALA A 51 13.32 -8.97 15.03
C ALA A 51 13.62 -9.72 13.73
N THR A 52 14.37 -10.81 13.82
CA THR A 52 14.99 -11.46 12.64
C THR A 52 14.74 -12.96 12.56
N ASN A 53 14.69 -13.47 11.32
CA ASN A 53 14.65 -14.90 11.00
C ASN A 53 16.01 -15.62 11.17
N ALA A 54 17.06 -14.93 11.63
CA ALA A 54 18.36 -15.55 11.85
C ALA A 54 18.26 -16.74 12.82
N ALA A 55 18.49 -17.95 12.31
CA ALA A 55 18.48 -19.19 13.09
C ALA A 55 19.89 -19.57 13.58
N ASP A 56 20.92 -19.23 12.82
CA ASP A 56 22.31 -19.56 13.15
C ASP A 56 22.94 -18.59 14.15
N SER A 57 22.27 -17.47 14.42
CA SER A 57 22.73 -16.41 15.34
C SER A 57 21.68 -16.15 16.40
N GLY A 58 22.03 -16.39 17.66
CA GLY A 58 21.23 -15.94 18.79
C GLY A 58 21.46 -14.47 19.12
N GLU A 59 20.70 -13.93 20.09
CA GLU A 59 20.72 -12.51 20.48
C GLU A 59 22.14 -11.96 20.66
N ALA A 60 23.00 -12.66 21.41
CA ALA A 60 24.36 -12.20 21.71
C ALA A 60 25.22 -12.00 20.46
N LEU A 61 25.09 -12.88 19.46
CA LEU A 61 25.84 -12.78 18.20
C LEU A 61 25.29 -11.64 17.34
N VAL A 62 23.97 -11.46 17.30
CA VAL A 62 23.37 -10.34 16.58
C VAL A 62 23.80 -9.00 17.19
N ARG A 63 23.78 -8.87 18.52
CA ARG A 63 24.30 -7.67 19.21
C ARG A 63 25.77 -7.43 18.93
N GLN A 64 26.61 -8.46 18.91
CA GLN A 64 28.03 -8.33 18.56
C GLN A 64 28.21 -7.80 17.12
N ALA A 65 27.43 -8.30 16.16
CA ALA A 65 27.46 -7.80 14.78
C ALA A 65 27.03 -6.33 14.68
N LEU A 66 25.96 -5.94 15.38
CA LEU A 66 25.50 -4.55 15.47
C LEU A 66 26.56 -3.65 16.13
N ALA A 67 27.24 -4.12 17.17
CA ALA A 67 28.27 -3.36 17.87
C ALA A 67 29.48 -3.08 16.97
N ARG A 68 29.89 -4.06 16.16
CA ARG A 68 30.93 -3.88 15.13
C ARG A 68 30.56 -2.83 14.07
N ALA A 69 29.27 -2.64 13.83
CA ALA A 69 28.73 -1.60 12.95
C ALA A 69 28.37 -0.29 13.67
N GLY A 70 28.57 -0.19 14.98
CA GLY A 70 28.22 0.99 15.78
C GLY A 70 26.72 1.20 16.01
N LEU A 71 25.87 0.18 15.73
CA LEU A 71 24.41 0.30 15.75
C LEU A 71 23.74 -0.27 17.01
N GLU A 72 24.44 -1.08 17.81
CA GLU A 72 23.85 -1.81 18.94
C GLU A 72 23.11 -0.90 19.93
N ARG A 73 23.72 0.26 20.22
CA ARG A 73 23.19 1.27 21.16
C ARG A 73 21.78 1.78 20.85
N TYR A 74 21.29 1.63 19.62
CA TYR A 74 19.99 2.14 19.23
C TYR A 74 18.82 1.21 19.62
N PHE A 75 19.08 -0.08 19.84
CA PHE A 75 18.05 -1.09 19.99
C PHE A 75 17.74 -1.42 21.45
N ASP A 76 16.47 -1.25 21.84
CA ASP A 76 15.95 -1.60 23.16
C ASP A 76 15.80 -3.12 23.34
N ALA A 77 15.60 -3.85 22.25
CA ALA A 77 15.51 -5.31 22.25
C ALA A 77 15.99 -5.90 20.93
N VAL A 78 16.57 -7.10 21.01
CA VAL A 78 16.99 -7.92 19.87
C VAL A 78 16.36 -9.30 20.06
N LEU A 79 15.49 -9.69 19.13
CA LEU A 79 14.74 -10.94 19.18
C LEU A 79 15.07 -11.74 17.91
N THR A 80 15.49 -12.99 18.07
CA THR A 80 15.83 -13.84 16.92
C THR A 80 14.94 -15.07 16.87
N ALA A 81 14.82 -15.66 15.68
CA ALA A 81 14.12 -16.93 15.49
C ALA A 81 14.69 -18.05 16.36
N ARG A 82 15.98 -18.00 16.72
CA ARG A 82 16.61 -19.00 17.57
C ARG A 82 16.07 -18.98 19.00
N GLU A 83 15.98 -17.80 19.63
CA GLU A 83 15.45 -17.69 20.99
C GLU A 83 13.93 -17.88 21.02
N LEU A 84 13.23 -17.39 19.99
CA LEU A 84 11.77 -17.49 19.94
C LEU A 84 11.27 -18.88 19.51
N GLY A 85 12.10 -19.68 18.83
CA GLY A 85 11.69 -20.95 18.22
C GLY A 85 10.66 -20.79 17.09
N LEU A 86 10.49 -19.57 16.58
CA LEU A 86 9.46 -19.15 15.63
C LEU A 86 10.13 -18.32 14.53
N ARG A 87 9.49 -18.18 13.37
CA ARG A 87 10.03 -17.38 12.26
C ARG A 87 8.92 -16.66 11.50
N LYS A 88 9.22 -15.48 10.96
CA LYS A 88 8.38 -14.80 9.98
C LYS A 88 8.25 -15.68 8.72
N PRO A 89 7.09 -15.71 8.05
CA PRO A 89 5.89 -14.88 8.27
C PRO A 89 4.89 -15.43 9.30
N ASP A 90 5.25 -16.43 10.13
CA ASP A 90 4.30 -17.04 11.07
C ASP A 90 3.72 -15.98 12.03
N PRO A 91 2.38 -15.83 12.13
CA PRO A 91 1.75 -14.93 13.10
C PRO A 91 2.24 -15.13 14.54
N ALA A 92 2.56 -16.37 14.93
CA ALA A 92 3.08 -16.65 16.26
C ALA A 92 4.41 -15.93 16.55
N PHE A 93 5.26 -15.72 15.53
CA PHE A 93 6.49 -14.95 15.68
C PHE A 93 6.20 -13.51 16.10
N PHE A 94 5.29 -12.84 15.39
CA PHE A 94 4.93 -11.46 15.69
C PHE A 94 4.19 -11.34 17.03
N GLN A 95 3.35 -12.30 17.38
CA GLN A 95 2.73 -12.37 18.71
C GLN A 95 3.79 -12.45 19.82
N ALA A 96 4.81 -13.28 19.66
CA ALA A 96 5.91 -13.38 20.61
C ALA A 96 6.72 -12.07 20.70
N VAL A 97 6.97 -11.41 19.58
CA VAL A 97 7.63 -10.09 19.55
C VAL A 97 6.79 -9.03 20.28
N LEU A 98 5.48 -8.97 20.03
CA LEU A 98 4.58 -8.04 20.70
C LEU A 98 4.51 -8.32 22.21
N GLN A 99 4.46 -9.59 22.62
CA GLN A 99 4.48 -9.99 24.03
C GLN A 99 5.79 -9.59 24.73
N ALA A 100 6.93 -9.89 24.10
CA ALA A 100 8.24 -9.54 24.66
C ALA A 100 8.47 -8.03 24.78
N THR A 101 7.82 -7.24 23.92
CA THR A 101 7.97 -5.78 23.88
C THR A 101 6.82 -5.03 24.56
N GLY A 102 5.72 -5.70 24.90
CA GLY A 102 4.49 -5.06 25.37
C GLY A 102 3.88 -4.08 24.35
N ALA A 103 4.25 -4.18 23.08
CA ALA A 103 3.79 -3.27 22.05
C ALA A 103 2.32 -3.54 21.68
N VAL A 104 1.57 -2.47 21.46
CA VAL A 104 0.20 -2.55 20.93
C VAL A 104 0.28 -2.64 19.40
N PRO A 105 -0.39 -3.61 18.74
CA PRO A 105 -0.28 -3.80 17.29
C PRO A 105 -0.53 -2.51 16.48
N SER A 106 -1.60 -1.78 16.79
CA SER A 106 -1.97 -0.54 16.09
C SER A 106 -1.00 0.62 16.31
N GLU A 107 -0.07 0.50 17.26
CA GLU A 107 0.98 1.47 17.57
C GLU A 107 2.39 0.93 17.24
N ALA A 108 2.47 -0.23 16.59
CA ALA A 108 3.71 -0.85 16.17
C ALA A 108 3.81 -0.89 14.64
N ALA A 109 5.02 -0.68 14.13
CA ALA A 109 5.32 -0.84 12.71
C ALA A 109 6.45 -1.86 12.50
N MET A 110 6.22 -2.86 11.66
CA MET A 110 7.28 -3.72 11.13
C MET A 110 7.92 -3.04 9.92
N VAL A 111 9.24 -3.07 9.84
CA VAL A 111 10.04 -2.52 8.74
C VAL A 111 10.95 -3.62 8.23
N GLY A 112 10.88 -3.94 6.94
CA GLY A 112 11.74 -4.96 6.35
C GLY A 112 11.64 -5.00 4.83
N ASP A 113 12.55 -5.73 4.20
CA ASP A 113 12.70 -5.84 2.75
C ASP A 113 11.93 -7.01 2.14
N ASP A 114 11.72 -8.09 2.89
CA ASP A 114 10.95 -9.25 2.43
C ASP A 114 9.44 -8.97 2.55
N TYR A 115 8.75 -8.87 1.41
CA TYR A 115 7.34 -8.54 1.39
C TYR A 115 6.45 -9.60 2.07
N ALA A 116 6.79 -10.88 1.97
CA ALA A 116 5.99 -11.93 2.60
C ALA A 116 6.21 -11.96 4.12
N ALA A 117 7.48 -11.93 4.54
CA ALA A 117 7.88 -11.97 5.93
C ALA A 117 7.55 -10.68 6.68
N ASP A 118 7.94 -9.52 6.14
CA ASP A 118 7.96 -8.25 6.88
C ASP A 118 6.80 -7.31 6.56
N VAL A 119 6.02 -7.64 5.52
CA VAL A 119 4.78 -6.91 5.19
C VAL A 119 3.56 -7.78 5.40
N ALA A 120 3.40 -8.87 4.65
CA ALA A 120 2.17 -9.66 4.71
C ALA A 120 1.96 -10.33 6.09
N GLY A 121 3.02 -10.89 6.68
CA GLY A 121 3.00 -11.50 8.01
C GLY A 121 2.45 -10.58 9.12
N PRO A 122 3.06 -9.43 9.41
CA PRO A 122 2.63 -8.54 10.51
C PRO A 122 1.25 -7.92 10.27
N LYS A 123 0.83 -7.71 9.02
CA LYS A 123 -0.51 -7.17 8.71
C LYS A 123 -1.63 -8.08 9.21
N ALA A 124 -1.42 -9.40 9.28
CA ALA A 124 -2.42 -10.34 9.81
C ALA A 124 -2.74 -10.14 11.30
N LEU A 125 -1.90 -9.40 12.03
CA LEU A 125 -2.10 -9.08 13.45
C LEU A 125 -2.44 -7.60 13.69
N GLY A 126 -2.69 -6.82 12.64
CA GLY A 126 -3.00 -5.40 12.75
C GLY A 126 -1.81 -4.49 13.05
N LEU A 127 -0.56 -4.98 12.87
CA LEU A 127 0.59 -4.09 12.84
C LEU A 127 0.55 -3.21 11.59
N ARG A 128 1.20 -2.05 11.66
CA ARG A 128 1.58 -1.33 10.44
C ARG A 128 2.81 -1.99 9.82
N ALA A 129 2.93 -1.92 8.50
CA ALA A 129 4.08 -2.45 7.77
C ALA A 129 4.68 -1.38 6.85
N VAL A 130 5.98 -1.19 6.94
CA VAL A 130 6.77 -0.34 6.04
C VAL A 130 7.67 -1.25 5.20
N TRP A 131 7.42 -1.27 3.90
CA TRP A 131 8.25 -2.03 2.98
C TRP A 131 9.52 -1.24 2.64
N PHE A 132 10.68 -1.78 3.02
CA PHE A 132 11.96 -1.25 2.56
C PHE A 132 12.29 -1.86 1.19
N ASN A 133 12.15 -1.06 0.14
CA ASN A 133 12.26 -1.52 -1.24
C ASN A 133 13.34 -0.75 -2.03
N PRO A 134 14.63 -0.85 -1.65
CA PRO A 134 15.67 -0.03 -2.26
C PRO A 134 15.90 -0.32 -3.75
N GLN A 135 15.53 -1.51 -4.22
CA GLN A 135 15.62 -1.88 -5.64
C GLN A 135 14.35 -1.57 -6.44
N ALA A 136 13.35 -0.92 -5.84
CA ALA A 136 12.08 -0.61 -6.48
C ALA A 136 11.43 -1.85 -7.14
N GLN A 137 11.49 -2.98 -6.45
CA GLN A 137 10.84 -4.21 -6.87
C GLN A 137 9.34 -3.97 -7.00
N PRO A 138 8.66 -4.60 -7.99
CA PRO A 138 7.21 -4.55 -8.06
C PRO A 138 6.61 -5.24 -6.84
N CYS A 139 5.50 -4.71 -6.31
CA CYS A 139 4.78 -5.40 -5.25
C CYS A 139 4.34 -6.79 -5.73
N PRO A 140 4.68 -7.88 -5.00
CA PRO A 140 4.39 -9.24 -5.45
C PRO A 140 2.91 -9.62 -5.31
N GLN A 141 2.10 -8.76 -4.69
CA GLN A 141 0.67 -8.97 -4.50
C GLN A 141 -0.11 -7.87 -5.22
N ALA A 142 -1.24 -8.24 -5.83
CA ALA A 142 -2.12 -7.28 -6.48
C ALA A 142 -2.79 -6.31 -5.49
N ALA A 143 -3.03 -6.75 -4.26
CA ALA A 143 -3.50 -5.92 -3.16
C ALA A 143 -2.31 -5.46 -2.31
N ALA A 144 -1.95 -4.20 -2.41
CA ALA A 144 -0.87 -3.63 -1.61
C ALA A 144 -1.24 -3.65 -0.11
N LEU A 145 -0.46 -4.40 0.68
CA LEU A 145 -0.68 -4.60 2.12
C LEU A 145 0.13 -3.63 2.98
N HIS A 146 1.27 -3.15 2.48
CA HIS A 146 2.11 -2.19 3.18
C HIS A 146 1.37 -0.86 3.40
N ASP A 147 1.69 -0.20 4.52
CA ASP A 147 1.16 1.10 4.91
C ASP A 147 2.08 2.24 4.44
N ALA A 148 3.36 1.95 4.21
CA ALA A 148 4.30 2.83 3.51
C ALA A 148 5.38 2.01 2.78
N GLU A 149 6.03 2.62 1.81
CA GLU A 149 7.21 2.09 1.12
C GLU A 149 8.31 3.13 1.20
N VAL A 150 9.52 2.71 1.54
CA VAL A 150 10.72 3.56 1.52
C VAL A 150 11.80 2.91 0.67
N ARG A 151 12.44 3.70 -0.20
CA ARG A 151 13.54 3.24 -1.07
C ARG A 151 14.92 3.54 -0.47
N ALA A 152 14.99 4.49 0.45
CA ALA A 152 16.18 4.75 1.24
C ALA A 152 15.81 4.71 2.72
N MET A 153 16.66 4.10 3.55
CA MET A 153 16.38 3.99 4.97
C MET A 153 16.33 5.37 5.66
N ALA A 154 17.02 6.36 5.10
CA ALA A 154 16.97 7.75 5.53
C ALA A 154 15.55 8.36 5.50
N ASP A 155 14.64 7.83 4.66
CA ASP A 155 13.26 8.30 4.54
C ASP A 155 12.33 7.69 5.60
N LEU A 156 12.77 6.65 6.30
CA LEU A 156 11.96 5.92 7.29
C LEU A 156 11.37 6.82 8.38
N PRO A 157 12.14 7.76 9.00
CA PRO A 157 11.57 8.63 10.03
C PRO A 157 10.40 9.47 9.52
N ALA A 158 10.55 10.04 8.33
CA ALA A 158 9.50 10.84 7.70
C ALA A 158 8.28 9.99 7.33
N ALA A 159 8.49 8.79 6.79
CA ALA A 159 7.41 7.87 6.46
C ALA A 159 6.57 7.50 7.69
N LEU A 160 7.22 7.27 8.84
CA LEU A 160 6.55 6.91 10.09
C LEU A 160 5.91 8.11 10.83
N ASP A 161 6.38 9.34 10.59
CA ASP A 161 5.79 10.57 11.16
C ASP A 161 4.53 11.02 10.38
N ARG A 162 4.34 10.55 9.14
CA ARG A 162 3.12 10.80 8.35
C ARG A 162 1.96 9.93 8.84
N PRO A 163 0.72 10.45 8.86
CA PRO A 163 -0.45 9.63 9.12
C PRO A 163 -0.61 8.56 8.03
N PHE A 164 -0.65 7.28 8.41
CA PHE A 164 -0.97 6.21 7.47
C PHE A 164 -2.40 6.34 6.96
N LEU A 165 -2.60 5.99 5.69
CA LEU A 165 -3.93 5.73 5.13
C LEU A 165 -4.61 4.58 5.89
N PRO A 166 -5.95 4.47 5.85
CA PRO A 166 -6.60 3.24 6.28
C PRO A 166 -5.95 2.06 5.55
N ASP A 167 -5.64 0.99 6.27
CA ASP A 167 -5.18 -0.24 5.65
C ASP A 167 -6.33 -0.98 4.97
N THR A 168 -5.99 -2.09 4.33
CA THR A 168 -6.96 -2.91 3.61
C THR A 168 -8.09 -3.40 4.53
N ALA A 169 -7.80 -3.78 5.77
CA ALA A 169 -8.81 -4.26 6.71
C ALA A 169 -9.73 -3.12 7.13
N GLU A 170 -9.17 -1.97 7.51
CA GLU A 170 -9.92 -0.74 7.84
C GLU A 170 -10.82 -0.29 6.67
N CYS A 171 -10.34 -0.37 5.43
CA CYS A 171 -11.15 -0.09 4.24
C CYS A 171 -12.34 -1.05 4.10
N PHE A 172 -12.15 -2.35 4.33
CA PHE A 172 -13.24 -3.33 4.25
C PHE A 172 -14.22 -3.22 5.41
N GLU A 173 -13.78 -2.82 6.60
CA GLU A 173 -14.66 -2.50 7.72
C GLU A 173 -15.57 -1.31 7.38
N LEU A 174 -15.02 -0.24 6.79
CA LEU A 174 -15.79 0.91 6.33
C LEU A 174 -16.85 0.49 5.29
N LEU A 175 -16.49 -0.33 4.30
CA LEU A 175 -17.43 -0.85 3.31
C LEU A 175 -18.50 -1.76 3.93
N SER A 176 -18.11 -2.62 4.87
CA SER A 176 -19.02 -3.52 5.57
C SER A 176 -20.04 -2.76 6.42
N ALA A 177 -19.61 -1.65 7.05
CA ALA A 177 -20.48 -0.74 7.78
C ALA A 177 -21.53 -0.05 6.87
N GLN A 178 -21.30 -0.02 5.56
CA GLN A 178 -22.25 0.47 4.56
C GLN A 178 -23.08 -0.66 3.92
N GLU A 179 -23.02 -1.88 4.49
CA GLU A 179 -23.73 -3.07 3.98
C GLU A 179 -23.33 -3.41 2.54
N ALA A 180 -22.06 -3.17 2.16
CA ALA A 180 -21.55 -3.46 0.83
C ALA A 180 -21.67 -4.97 0.49
N PRO A 181 -22.35 -5.36 -0.61
CA PRO A 181 -22.51 -6.76 -0.99
C PRO A 181 -21.20 -7.34 -1.55
N ALA A 182 -21.06 -8.67 -1.54
CA ALA A 182 -19.86 -9.36 -2.03
C ALA A 182 -19.44 -8.94 -3.45
N ALA A 183 -20.39 -8.72 -4.37
CA ALA A 183 -20.11 -8.24 -5.72
C ALA A 183 -19.48 -6.83 -5.74
N LEU A 184 -19.87 -5.95 -4.81
CA LEU A 184 -19.23 -4.64 -4.68
C LEU A 184 -17.82 -4.77 -4.09
N LEU A 185 -17.63 -5.62 -3.09
CA LEU A 185 -16.31 -5.89 -2.51
C LEU A 185 -15.33 -6.45 -3.55
N ALA A 186 -15.81 -7.31 -4.44
CA ALA A 186 -15.02 -7.86 -5.55
C ALA A 186 -14.64 -6.76 -6.57
N HIS A 187 -15.60 -5.90 -6.94
CA HIS A 187 -15.36 -4.76 -7.83
C HIS A 187 -14.31 -3.80 -7.28
N VAL A 188 -14.47 -3.33 -6.04
CA VAL A 188 -13.52 -2.35 -5.48
C VAL A 188 -12.11 -2.93 -5.30
N ARG A 189 -11.98 -4.25 -5.07
CA ARG A 189 -10.68 -4.95 -5.06
C ARG A 189 -10.00 -4.88 -6.42
N ALA A 190 -10.73 -5.22 -7.48
CA ALA A 190 -10.18 -5.18 -8.84
C ALA A 190 -9.83 -3.74 -9.27
N VAL A 191 -10.67 -2.75 -8.94
CA VAL A 191 -10.37 -1.32 -9.19
C VAL A 191 -9.12 -0.88 -8.43
N ALA A 192 -9.00 -1.21 -7.14
CA ALA A 192 -7.83 -0.86 -6.33
C ALA A 192 -6.53 -1.48 -6.87
N ALA A 193 -6.57 -2.78 -7.21
CA ALA A 193 -5.43 -3.47 -7.81
C ALA A 193 -5.01 -2.85 -9.15
N THR A 194 -5.98 -2.51 -10.00
CA THR A 194 -5.75 -1.87 -11.30
C THR A 194 -5.12 -0.49 -11.13
N ALA A 195 -5.70 0.35 -10.27
CA ALA A 195 -5.20 1.69 -9.99
C ALA A 195 -3.79 1.67 -9.39
N TYR A 196 -3.51 0.72 -8.49
CA TYR A 196 -2.18 0.51 -7.91
C TYR A 196 -1.13 0.14 -8.96
N ARG A 197 -1.42 -0.83 -9.84
CA ARG A 197 -0.51 -1.24 -10.92
C ARG A 197 -0.19 -0.07 -11.87
N LEU A 198 -1.19 0.71 -12.26
CA LEU A 198 -0.98 1.90 -13.08
C LEU A 198 -0.10 2.93 -12.36
N ALA A 199 -0.34 3.17 -11.07
CA ALA A 199 0.43 4.11 -10.27
C ALA A 199 1.90 3.65 -10.10
N GLU A 200 2.15 2.37 -9.86
CA GLU A 200 3.51 1.78 -9.86
C GLU A 200 4.21 1.99 -11.22
N GLY A 201 3.49 1.76 -12.32
CA GLY A 201 4.00 1.95 -13.68
C GLY A 201 4.37 3.41 -13.99
N LEU A 202 3.57 4.36 -13.50
CA LEU A 202 3.86 5.81 -13.59
C LEU A 202 5.06 6.19 -12.71
N ARG A 203 5.05 5.75 -11.45
CA ARG A 203 6.11 6.04 -10.47
C ARG A 203 7.47 5.52 -10.92
N SER A 204 7.52 4.34 -11.55
CA SER A 204 8.76 3.79 -12.12
C SER A 204 9.34 4.63 -13.27
N ARG A 205 8.51 5.49 -13.89
CA ARG A 205 8.90 6.46 -14.92
C ARG A 205 9.14 7.87 -14.37
N GLY A 206 9.20 8.03 -13.05
CA GLY A 206 9.47 9.31 -12.39
C GLY A 206 8.26 10.24 -12.31
N VAL A 207 7.05 9.76 -12.61
CA VAL A 207 5.82 10.53 -12.40
C VAL A 207 5.54 10.60 -10.90
N ALA A 208 5.29 11.80 -10.38
CA ALA A 208 4.87 12.01 -9.00
C ALA A 208 3.43 11.49 -8.83
N VAL A 209 3.31 10.31 -8.24
CA VAL A 209 2.06 9.64 -7.90
C VAL A 209 2.27 8.78 -6.65
N ASP A 210 1.27 8.71 -5.78
CA ASP A 210 1.24 7.81 -4.62
C ASP A 210 0.41 6.55 -4.93
N PRO A 211 1.05 5.38 -5.15
CA PRO A 211 0.33 4.14 -5.44
C PRO A 211 -0.56 3.67 -4.30
N LEU A 212 -0.19 3.89 -3.04
CA LEU A 212 -1.02 3.50 -1.90
C LEU A 212 -2.27 4.36 -1.82
N LEU A 213 -2.17 5.66 -2.06
CA LEU A 213 -3.33 6.54 -2.13
C LEU A 213 -4.26 6.14 -3.29
N ALA A 214 -3.73 5.83 -4.48
CA ALA A 214 -4.51 5.31 -5.59
C ALA A 214 -5.21 3.98 -5.23
N HIS A 215 -4.51 3.06 -4.56
CA HIS A 215 -5.06 1.78 -4.14
C HIS A 215 -6.18 1.94 -3.11
N ARG A 216 -5.95 2.68 -2.01
CA ARG A 216 -6.98 2.92 -0.98
C ARG A 216 -8.15 3.75 -1.52
N GLY A 217 -7.87 4.68 -2.44
CA GLY A 217 -8.88 5.38 -3.21
C GLY A 217 -9.75 4.44 -4.03
N GLY A 218 -9.14 3.46 -4.72
CA GLY A 218 -9.86 2.41 -5.45
C GLY A 218 -10.71 1.51 -4.55
N LEU A 219 -10.24 1.17 -3.34
CA LEU A 219 -11.02 0.39 -2.38
C LEU A 219 -12.27 1.16 -1.90
N LEU A 220 -12.14 2.47 -1.71
CA LEU A 220 -13.18 3.30 -1.09
C LEU A 220 -14.00 4.13 -2.07
N HIS A 221 -13.70 4.11 -3.39
CA HIS A 221 -14.38 4.97 -4.37
C HIS A 221 -15.91 4.82 -4.33
N ASP A 222 -16.38 3.58 -4.11
CA ASP A 222 -17.79 3.23 -4.07
C ASP A 222 -18.36 3.14 -2.62
N LEU A 223 -17.68 3.73 -1.62
CA LEU A 223 -17.99 3.57 -0.19
C LEU A 223 -19.47 3.74 0.14
N ASP A 224 -20.12 4.76 -0.38
CA ASP A 224 -21.53 5.09 -0.08
C ASP A 224 -22.52 4.54 -1.10
N LYS A 225 -22.12 3.71 -2.06
CA LYS A 225 -22.98 3.28 -3.18
C LYS A 225 -24.31 2.66 -2.74
N VAL A 226 -24.27 1.82 -1.70
CA VAL A 226 -25.45 1.17 -1.14
C VAL A 226 -26.31 2.18 -0.39
N THR A 227 -25.69 2.92 0.54
CA THR A 227 -26.37 3.87 1.41
C THR A 227 -26.97 5.05 0.64
N ALA A 228 -26.23 5.63 -0.31
CA ALA A 228 -26.71 6.71 -1.17
C ALA A 228 -27.95 6.27 -1.97
N ARG A 229 -27.92 5.06 -2.55
CA ARG A 229 -29.08 4.50 -3.24
C ARG A 229 -30.28 4.32 -2.31
N ARG A 230 -30.07 3.80 -1.09
CA ARG A 230 -31.14 3.61 -0.09
C ARG A 230 -31.78 4.93 0.34
N LEU A 231 -30.98 6.00 0.43
CA LEU A 231 -31.42 7.33 0.86
C LEU A 231 -31.88 8.24 -0.28
N GLY A 232 -31.83 7.78 -1.54
CA GLY A 232 -32.12 8.62 -2.70
C GLY A 232 -31.15 9.79 -2.89
N ARG A 233 -29.92 9.67 -2.37
CA ARG A 233 -28.85 10.66 -2.49
C ARG A 233 -27.91 10.33 -3.67
N THR A 234 -27.14 11.32 -4.08
CA THR A 234 -26.10 11.14 -5.10
C THR A 234 -24.92 10.36 -4.49
N HIS A 235 -24.52 9.28 -5.19
CA HIS A 235 -23.33 8.49 -4.87
C HIS A 235 -22.07 9.35 -4.86
N GLY A 236 -21.13 9.09 -3.96
CA GLY A 236 -19.86 9.81 -3.80
C GLY A 236 -19.89 10.98 -2.81
N GLU A 237 -21.07 11.54 -2.50
CA GLU A 237 -21.18 12.67 -1.56
C GLU A 237 -21.06 12.22 -0.10
N LEU A 238 -21.81 11.18 0.29
CA LEU A 238 -21.80 10.65 1.65
C LEU A 238 -20.44 10.01 1.97
N GLY A 239 -19.88 9.27 1.02
CA GLY A 239 -18.59 8.62 1.18
C GLY A 239 -17.48 9.64 1.39
N ALA A 240 -17.47 10.72 0.60
CA ALA A 240 -16.54 11.81 0.78
C ALA A 240 -16.73 12.52 2.13
N GLU A 241 -17.97 12.76 2.58
CA GLU A 241 -18.27 13.35 3.89
C GLU A 241 -17.71 12.51 5.05
N LEU A 242 -17.95 11.18 5.03
CA LEU A 242 -17.41 10.24 6.02
C LEU A 242 -15.88 10.32 6.11
N LEU A 243 -15.21 10.35 4.95
CA LEU A 243 -13.75 10.41 4.88
C LEU A 243 -13.20 11.76 5.34
N ARG A 244 -13.86 12.89 5.02
CA ARG A 244 -13.46 14.22 5.53
C ARG A 244 -13.58 14.29 7.05
N ASN A 245 -14.66 13.75 7.61
CA ASN A 245 -14.86 13.71 9.06
C ASN A 245 -13.80 12.85 9.77
N ALA A 246 -13.27 11.83 9.07
CA ALA A 246 -12.14 11.02 9.53
C ALA A 246 -10.75 11.65 9.23
N GLY A 247 -10.70 12.90 8.75
CA GLY A 247 -9.44 13.59 8.40
C GLY A 247 -8.76 13.06 7.13
N ARG A 248 -9.46 12.30 6.30
CA ARG A 248 -8.95 11.64 5.08
C ARG A 248 -9.27 12.45 3.82
N LEU A 249 -8.77 13.67 3.76
CA LEU A 249 -9.14 14.66 2.73
C LEU A 249 -8.81 14.20 1.29
N GLU A 250 -7.64 13.58 1.08
CA GLU A 250 -7.22 13.12 -0.25
C GLU A 250 -8.09 11.96 -0.76
N LEU A 251 -8.42 11.00 0.12
CA LEU A 251 -9.35 9.92 -0.20
C LEU A 251 -10.76 10.46 -0.48
N ALA A 252 -11.24 11.42 0.32
CA ALA A 252 -12.53 12.04 0.08
C ALA A 252 -12.59 12.72 -1.30
N ALA A 253 -11.51 13.38 -1.73
CA ALA A 253 -11.43 13.99 -3.06
C ALA A 253 -11.48 12.95 -4.19
N ILE A 254 -10.89 11.77 -4.01
CA ILE A 254 -11.02 10.66 -4.96
C ILE A 254 -12.47 10.19 -5.04
N VAL A 255 -13.12 9.94 -3.90
CA VAL A 255 -14.52 9.49 -3.83
C VAL A 255 -15.48 10.51 -4.45
N GLU A 256 -15.25 11.81 -4.29
CA GLU A 256 -16.14 12.83 -4.87
C GLU A 256 -16.02 12.94 -6.40
N ARG A 257 -14.84 12.65 -6.95
CA ARG A 257 -14.49 12.94 -8.36
C ARG A 257 -14.56 11.73 -9.28
N HIS A 258 -14.78 10.51 -8.77
CA HIS A 258 -14.73 9.28 -9.56
C HIS A 258 -15.94 9.01 -10.48
N LEU A 259 -17.08 9.68 -10.23
CA LEU A 259 -18.33 9.44 -10.95
C LEU A 259 -18.16 9.76 -12.45
N MET A 260 -18.61 8.86 -13.33
CA MET A 260 -18.38 8.98 -14.78
C MET A 260 -18.64 10.38 -15.38
N PHE A 261 -19.72 11.06 -14.97
CA PHE A 261 -20.10 12.34 -15.56
C PHE A 261 -19.25 13.53 -15.10
N THR A 262 -18.47 13.39 -14.01
CA THR A 262 -17.58 14.48 -13.54
C THR A 262 -16.45 14.75 -14.52
N ILE A 263 -16.11 13.79 -15.40
CA ILE A 263 -15.05 13.96 -16.41
C ILE A 263 -15.30 15.11 -17.39
N LEU A 264 -16.56 15.53 -17.55
CA LEU A 264 -16.96 16.65 -18.39
C LEU A 264 -16.99 17.99 -17.65
N ASP A 265 -16.83 17.97 -16.33
CA ASP A 265 -16.87 19.15 -15.47
C ASP A 265 -15.42 19.51 -15.04
N PRO A 266 -14.85 20.63 -15.51
CA PRO A 266 -13.49 21.04 -15.16
C PRO A 266 -13.26 21.24 -13.65
N GLY A 267 -14.31 21.57 -12.89
CA GLY A 267 -14.23 21.79 -11.44
C GLY A 267 -14.38 20.50 -10.62
N ARG A 268 -15.01 19.47 -11.20
CA ARG A 268 -15.34 18.22 -10.50
C ARG A 268 -14.64 16.98 -11.06
N GLY A 269 -13.99 17.08 -12.21
CA GLY A 269 -13.25 15.98 -12.83
C GLY A 269 -12.00 15.58 -12.04
N PRO A 270 -11.42 14.40 -12.34
CA PRO A 270 -10.17 13.97 -11.73
C PRO A 270 -9.01 14.88 -12.14
N ALA A 271 -8.28 15.41 -11.15
CA ALA A 271 -7.20 16.38 -11.35
C ALA A 271 -5.82 15.80 -11.04
N THR A 272 -5.66 15.09 -9.92
CA THR A 272 -4.39 14.44 -9.56
C THR A 272 -4.27 13.06 -10.23
N TRP A 273 -3.05 12.51 -10.27
CA TRP A 273 -2.83 11.18 -10.84
C TRP A 273 -3.64 10.12 -10.10
N GLU A 274 -3.69 10.14 -8.77
CA GLU A 274 -4.45 9.17 -7.98
C GLU A 274 -5.95 9.20 -8.34
N GLN A 275 -6.52 10.40 -8.48
CA GLN A 275 -7.91 10.59 -8.91
C GLN A 275 -8.13 10.07 -10.33
N LYS A 276 -7.23 10.41 -11.26
CA LYS A 276 -7.27 9.98 -12.66
C LYS A 276 -7.22 8.46 -12.80
N LEU A 277 -6.29 7.83 -12.07
CA LEU A 277 -6.08 6.39 -12.11
C LEU A 277 -7.25 5.63 -11.50
N VAL A 278 -7.79 6.07 -10.36
CA VAL A 278 -9.00 5.45 -9.75
C VAL A 278 -10.21 5.65 -10.66
N PHE A 279 -10.40 6.86 -11.21
CA PHE A 279 -11.47 7.13 -12.15
C PHE A 279 -11.41 6.18 -13.35
N TYR A 280 -10.23 6.09 -13.99
CA TYR A 280 -10.02 5.27 -15.18
C TYR A 280 -10.19 3.78 -14.87
N ALA A 281 -9.57 3.28 -13.80
CA ALA A 281 -9.69 1.89 -13.34
C ALA A 281 -11.15 1.47 -13.16
N ASP A 282 -12.00 2.29 -12.52
CA ASP A 282 -13.44 1.98 -12.38
C ASP A 282 -14.18 1.91 -13.75
N LYS A 283 -13.70 2.63 -14.77
CA LYS A 283 -14.26 2.60 -16.13
C LYS A 283 -13.70 1.49 -17.01
N ILE A 284 -12.70 0.74 -16.54
CA ILE A 284 -12.18 -0.41 -17.27
C ILE A 284 -12.33 -1.71 -16.48
N VAL A 285 -12.88 -1.70 -15.27
CA VAL A 285 -13.16 -2.93 -14.50
C VAL A 285 -14.64 -3.30 -14.60
N GLU A 286 -14.97 -4.46 -15.16
CA GLU A 286 -16.31 -5.07 -15.16
C GLU A 286 -16.34 -6.30 -14.25
N GLY A 287 -16.98 -6.16 -13.09
CA GLY A 287 -16.92 -7.19 -12.05
C GLY A 287 -15.51 -7.23 -11.49
N GLU A 288 -14.77 -8.30 -11.80
CA GLU A 288 -13.40 -8.52 -11.32
C GLU A 288 -12.36 -8.43 -12.45
N ARG A 289 -12.79 -8.17 -13.68
CA ARG A 289 -11.92 -8.23 -14.87
C ARG A 289 -11.75 -6.88 -15.52
N THR A 290 -10.54 -6.63 -15.99
CA THR A 290 -10.24 -5.48 -16.84
C THR A 290 -10.77 -5.72 -18.26
N VAL A 291 -11.46 -4.73 -18.81
CA VAL A 291 -12.05 -4.68 -20.14
C VAL A 291 -11.70 -3.34 -20.80
N SER A 292 -11.86 -3.23 -22.12
CA SER A 292 -11.70 -1.95 -22.80
C SER A 292 -12.82 -0.96 -22.43
N LEU A 293 -12.54 0.34 -22.61
CA LEU A 293 -13.56 1.39 -22.46
C LEU A 293 -14.79 1.13 -23.34
N ASP A 294 -14.60 0.65 -24.57
CA ASP A 294 -15.69 0.35 -25.49
C ASP A 294 -16.55 -0.83 -25.00
N GLU A 295 -15.93 -1.89 -24.49
CA GLU A 295 -16.63 -3.03 -23.89
C GLU A 295 -17.43 -2.62 -22.65
N ARG A 296 -16.82 -1.84 -21.75
CA ARG A 296 -17.49 -1.31 -20.55
C ARG A 296 -18.65 -0.41 -20.92
N LEU A 297 -18.45 0.53 -21.85
CA LEU A 297 -19.49 1.47 -22.28
C LEU A 297 -20.68 0.73 -22.91
N ALA A 298 -20.41 -0.28 -23.74
CA ALA A 298 -21.45 -1.12 -24.33
C ALA A 298 -22.24 -1.89 -23.26
N ALA A 299 -21.56 -2.45 -22.26
CA ALA A 299 -22.20 -3.13 -21.13
C ALA A 299 -23.07 -2.17 -20.29
N LEU A 300 -22.56 -0.99 -19.94
CA LEU A 300 -23.29 0.03 -19.19
C LEU A 300 -24.49 0.57 -19.97
N SER A 301 -24.35 0.81 -21.27
CA SER A 301 -25.45 1.30 -22.12
C SER A 301 -26.58 0.28 -22.24
N ARG A 302 -26.28 -1.02 -22.21
CA ARG A 302 -27.31 -2.08 -22.15
C ARG A 302 -28.00 -2.15 -20.79
N ARG A 303 -27.24 -1.91 -19.70
CA ARG A 303 -27.76 -1.95 -18.32
C ARG A 303 -28.60 -0.72 -17.97
N TYR A 304 -28.27 0.44 -18.56
CA TYR A 304 -28.92 1.74 -18.31
C TYR A 304 -29.21 2.49 -19.63
N PRO A 305 -30.17 2.02 -20.45
CA PRO A 305 -30.45 2.59 -21.77
C PRO A 305 -30.79 4.08 -21.74
N GLU A 306 -31.45 4.55 -20.68
CA GLU A 306 -31.84 5.94 -20.47
C GLU A 306 -30.64 6.88 -20.33
N ASN A 307 -29.49 6.37 -19.90
CA ASN A 307 -28.26 7.13 -19.73
C ASN A 307 -27.28 6.97 -20.89
N ALA A 308 -27.59 6.11 -21.88
CA ALA A 308 -26.66 5.76 -22.96
C ALA A 308 -26.17 6.97 -23.77
N GLY A 309 -27.03 7.97 -24.00
CA GLY A 309 -26.63 9.22 -24.68
C GLY A 309 -25.59 10.01 -23.90
N ARG A 310 -25.81 10.19 -22.58
CA ARG A 310 -24.87 10.90 -21.68
C ARG A 310 -23.57 10.12 -21.51
N MET A 311 -23.65 8.79 -21.44
CA MET A 311 -22.49 7.90 -21.41
C MET A 311 -21.62 8.05 -22.66
N ARG A 312 -22.24 8.04 -23.86
CA ARG A 312 -21.52 8.28 -25.12
C ARG A 312 -20.84 9.64 -25.17
N ALA A 313 -21.45 10.68 -24.60
CA ALA A 313 -20.85 12.02 -24.54
C ALA A 313 -19.56 12.06 -23.68
N CYS A 314 -19.39 11.14 -22.72
CA CYS A 314 -18.19 11.06 -21.88
C CYS A 314 -17.03 10.34 -22.59
N LEU A 315 -17.30 9.52 -23.61
CA LEU A 315 -16.30 8.66 -24.24
C LEU A 315 -15.07 9.41 -24.79
N PRO A 316 -15.21 10.56 -25.49
CA PRO A 316 -14.04 11.31 -25.96
C PRO A 316 -13.11 11.74 -24.83
N ALA A 317 -13.67 12.21 -23.70
CA ALA A 317 -12.89 12.63 -22.54
C ALA A 317 -12.22 11.44 -21.83
N MET A 318 -12.90 10.29 -21.73
CA MET A 318 -12.32 9.07 -21.19
C MET A 318 -11.17 8.54 -22.07
N ARG A 319 -11.29 8.61 -23.39
CA ARG A 319 -10.21 8.24 -24.32
C ARG A 319 -9.03 9.21 -24.25
N ALA A 320 -9.27 10.50 -24.03
CA ALA A 320 -8.20 11.46 -23.80
C ALA A 320 -7.43 11.13 -22.50
N LEU A 321 -8.14 10.75 -21.43
CA LEU A 321 -7.51 10.30 -20.19
C LEU A 321 -6.72 8.99 -20.38
N GLU A 322 -7.28 8.02 -21.11
CA GLU A 322 -6.56 6.78 -21.46
C GLU A 322 -5.28 7.08 -22.23
N ALA A 323 -5.33 7.98 -23.21
CA ALA A 323 -4.16 8.42 -23.96
C ALA A 323 -3.12 9.14 -23.08
N GLU A 324 -3.57 9.95 -22.11
CA GLU A 324 -2.70 10.60 -21.13
C GLU A 324 -1.97 9.56 -20.26
N ILE A 325 -2.69 8.56 -19.74
CA ILE A 325 -2.13 7.45 -18.96
C ILE A 325 -1.14 6.64 -19.83
N CYS A 326 -1.52 6.30 -21.06
CA CYS A 326 -0.68 5.57 -22.00
C CYS A 326 0.62 6.32 -22.30
N ALA A 327 0.53 7.63 -22.54
CA ALA A 327 1.70 8.48 -22.78
C ALA A 327 2.63 8.50 -21.56
N ALA A 328 2.10 8.64 -20.34
CA ALA A 328 2.88 8.60 -19.11
C ALA A 328 3.51 7.23 -18.84
N LEU A 329 2.86 6.14 -19.28
CA LEU A 329 3.39 4.78 -19.26
C LEU A 329 4.28 4.43 -20.46
N GLY A 330 4.43 5.30 -21.45
CA GLY A 330 5.14 4.96 -22.69
C GLY A 330 4.60 3.67 -23.33
N THR A 331 3.28 3.50 -23.37
CA THR A 331 2.58 2.33 -23.95
C THR A 331 1.44 2.79 -24.86
N SER A 332 0.80 1.87 -25.58
CA SER A 332 -0.44 2.13 -26.33
C SER A 332 -1.68 1.59 -25.59
N PRO A 333 -2.90 2.05 -25.93
CA PRO A 333 -4.13 1.47 -25.37
C PRO A 333 -4.28 -0.04 -25.61
N GLU A 334 -3.72 -0.56 -26.69
CA GLU A 334 -3.73 -1.99 -27.03
C GLU A 334 -2.80 -2.78 -26.09
N GLU A 335 -1.60 -2.25 -25.84
CA GLU A 335 -0.60 -2.83 -24.94
C GLU A 335 -0.98 -2.68 -23.46
N LEU A 336 -1.76 -1.65 -23.11
CA LEU A 336 -2.17 -1.37 -21.72
C LEU A 336 -2.92 -2.55 -21.09
N ARG A 337 -3.69 -3.32 -21.89
CA ARG A 337 -4.33 -4.55 -21.41
C ARG A 337 -3.31 -5.63 -21.04
N GLY A 338 -2.24 -5.76 -21.82
CA GLY A 338 -1.14 -6.67 -21.48
C GLY A 338 -0.42 -6.24 -20.21
N PHE A 339 -0.20 -4.93 -20.03
CA PHE A 339 0.38 -4.35 -18.82
C PHE A 339 -0.48 -4.62 -17.58
N LEU A 340 -1.79 -4.50 -17.71
CA LEU A 340 -2.73 -4.74 -16.61
C LEU A 340 -2.97 -6.22 -16.32
N GLY A 341 -2.55 -7.14 -17.19
CA GLY A 341 -2.79 -8.58 -17.04
C GLY A 341 -4.27 -8.98 -17.19
N SER A 342 -4.52 -10.28 -17.32
CA SER A 342 -5.86 -10.85 -17.50
C SER A 342 -6.59 -11.22 -16.21
N GLU A 343 -5.90 -11.21 -15.06
CA GLU A 343 -6.50 -11.54 -13.74
C GLU A 343 -6.12 -10.50 -12.65
N PRO A 344 -7.06 -10.21 -11.73
CA PRO A 344 -6.88 -9.28 -10.61
C PRO A 344 -5.89 -9.78 -9.56
#